data_AF-A0A529LKN5-F1
#
_entry.id   AF-A0A529LKN5-F1
#
_cell.length_a   1.000
_cell.length_b   1.000
_cell.length_c   1.000
_cell.angle_alpha   90.00
_cell.angle_beta   90.00
_cell.angle_gamma   90.00
#
_symmetry.space_group_name_H-M   'P 1'
#
loop_
_entity.id
_entity.type
_entity.pdbx_description
1 polymer ?
#
loop_
_entity_poly.entity_id
_entity_poly.type
_entity_poly.pdbx_seq_one_letter_code
_entity_poly.pdbx_strand_id
1 'polypeptide(L)'
;MTTARHIVTLLKSHIAGDEDRFLSIAMQLAAHEARQGHGKLAQELKDLVDAAKSRDARIAKSSRPVPLFQPKGELAGLLHVRYPDLRLTDMILPDSLRSRLHRVLGEQRQQASLREHGLVPRRKLLLVGPPGSGKTMTASALAGELHLPLFMIVLDGLITKFMGETAGKLRLVFDAMQATRGVYFFDEFDAIGARRGERQDVGEIRRVLNSFLQFLEQDDSHSLIIAATNHPELLD
;
A
#
# COMPACT_ATOMS: atom_id res chain seq x y z
N MET A 1 28.32 18.40 40.20
CA MET A 1 27.38 19.47 39.77
C MET A 1 26.70 19.15 38.43
N THR A 2 27.37 18.51 37.47
CA THR A 2 26.84 18.21 36.12
C THR A 2 25.80 17.07 36.07
N THR A 3 26.02 16.00 36.82
CA THR A 3 25.14 14.81 36.88
C THR A 3 23.73 15.11 37.39
N ALA A 4 23.59 15.87 38.47
CA ALA A 4 22.28 16.26 39.00
C ALA A 4 21.47 17.08 37.99
N ARG A 5 22.13 17.94 37.19
CA ARG A 5 21.49 18.73 36.14
C ARG A 5 21.02 17.84 34.98
N HIS A 6 21.77 16.81 34.62
CA HIS A 6 21.38 15.85 33.59
C HIS A 6 20.18 15.00 34.03
N ILE A 7 20.15 14.52 35.27
CA ILE A 7 19.01 13.76 35.82
C ILE A 7 17.74 14.63 35.82
N VAL A 8 17.84 15.89 36.27
CA VAL A 8 16.69 16.83 36.24
C VAL A 8 16.22 17.09 34.80
N THR A 9 17.14 17.21 33.84
CA THR A 9 16.77 17.46 32.44
C THR A 9 16.13 16.24 31.81
N LEU A 10 16.61 15.04 32.15
CA LEU A 10 16.10 13.75 31.71
C LEU A 10 14.68 13.49 32.27
N LEU A 11 14.44 13.83 33.54
CA LEU A 11 13.09 13.79 34.11
C LEU A 11 12.14 14.80 33.44
N LYS A 12 12.63 16.02 33.16
CA LYS A 12 11.85 17.05 32.46
C LYS A 12 11.50 16.64 31.03
N SER A 13 12.41 16.02 30.28
CA SER A 13 12.10 15.53 28.93
C SER A 13 11.11 14.37 28.95
N HIS A 14 11.17 13.50 29.95
CA HIS A 14 10.18 12.42 30.12
C HIS A 14 8.79 12.97 30.46
N ILE A 15 8.69 13.94 31.38
CA ILE A 15 7.42 14.61 31.70
C ILE A 15 6.85 15.37 30.49
N ALA A 16 7.71 15.92 29.63
CA ALA A 16 7.30 16.61 28.41
C ALA A 16 6.94 15.67 27.25
N GLY A 17 7.14 14.36 27.39
CA GLY A 17 6.88 13.37 26.33
C GLY A 17 7.85 13.42 25.14
N ASP A 18 9.01 14.07 25.30
CA ASP A 18 10.02 14.23 24.24
C ASP A 18 11.09 13.12 24.36
N GLU A 19 10.78 11.98 23.75
CA GLU A 19 11.53 10.73 23.86
C GLU A 19 12.89 10.78 23.13
N ASP A 20 12.97 11.47 21.99
CA ASP A 20 14.22 11.68 21.24
C ASP A 20 15.23 12.49 22.06
N ARG A 21 14.73 13.53 22.74
CA ARG A 21 15.55 14.36 23.63
C ARG A 21 15.96 13.60 24.88
N PHE A 22 15.06 12.78 25.44
CA PHE A 22 15.37 11.90 26.57
C PHE A 22 16.52 10.94 26.23
N LEU A 23 16.44 10.24 25.10
CA LEU A 23 17.47 9.29 24.65
C LEU A 23 18.80 9.99 24.35
N SER A 24 18.76 11.20 23.79
CA SER A 24 19.96 12.00 23.51
C SER A 24 20.68 12.41 24.81
N ILE A 25 19.92 12.85 25.82
CA ILE A 25 20.46 13.22 27.14
C ILE A 25 20.98 11.97 27.87
N ALA A 26 20.27 10.84 27.79
CA ALA A 26 20.71 9.58 28.36
C ALA A 26 22.04 9.08 27.76
N MET A 27 22.22 9.21 26.44
CA MET A 27 23.50 8.90 25.77
C MET A 27 24.62 9.84 26.19
N GLN A 28 24.34 11.12 26.34
CA GLN A 28 25.32 12.09 26.84
C GLN A 28 25.73 11.81 28.29
N LEU A 29 24.78 11.36 29.13
CA LEU A 29 25.05 10.92 30.49
C LEU A 29 25.93 9.66 30.51
N ALA A 30 25.62 8.64 29.72
CA ALA A 30 26.44 7.44 29.58
C ALA A 30 27.89 7.77 29.14
N ALA A 31 28.04 8.66 28.15
CA ALA A 31 29.35 9.12 27.69
C ALA A 31 30.12 9.93 28.75
N HIS A 32 29.42 10.69 29.59
CA HIS A 32 30.02 11.44 30.69
C HIS A 32 30.53 10.50 31.79
N GLU A 33 29.72 9.51 32.19
CA GLU A 33 30.08 8.51 33.20
C GLU A 33 31.25 7.62 32.74
N ALA A 34 31.33 7.30 31.44
CA ALA A 34 32.47 6.59 30.87
C ALA A 34 33.79 7.37 31.03
N ARG A 35 33.75 8.70 30.82
CA ARG A 35 34.93 9.57 30.96
C ARG A 35 35.36 9.78 32.41
N GLN A 36 34.44 9.62 33.37
CA GLN A 36 34.74 9.69 34.80
C GLN A 36 35.27 8.36 35.37
N GLY A 37 35.37 7.31 34.54
CA GLY A 37 35.89 6.00 34.96
C GLY A 37 34.81 5.01 35.42
N HIS A 38 33.53 5.38 35.35
CA HIS A 38 32.40 4.49 35.68
C HIS A 38 31.98 3.64 34.47
N GLY A 39 32.92 2.86 33.92
CA GLY A 39 32.73 2.10 32.68
C GLY A 39 31.58 1.09 32.71
N LYS A 40 31.36 0.41 33.85
CA LYS A 40 30.24 -0.55 34.02
C LYS A 40 28.88 0.13 33.91
N LEU A 41 28.72 1.25 34.61
CA LEU A 41 27.47 2.02 34.64
C LEU A 41 27.20 2.70 33.29
N ALA A 42 28.24 3.20 32.64
CA ALA A 42 28.13 3.73 31.28
C ALA A 42 27.68 2.68 30.26
N GLN A 43 28.19 1.44 30.38
CA GLN A 43 27.79 0.34 29.51
C GLN A 43 26.33 -0.06 29.76
N GLU A 44 25.92 -0.18 31.02
CA GLU A 44 24.54 -0.50 31.39
C GLU A 44 23.55 0.56 30.88
N LEU A 45 23.87 1.86 31.02
CA LEU A 45 23.06 2.93 30.47
C LEU A 45 22.97 2.88 28.94
N LYS A 46 24.07 2.55 28.26
CA LYS A 46 24.11 2.41 26.80
C LYS A 46 23.24 1.23 26.34
N ASP A 47 23.36 0.09 27.00
CA ASP A 47 22.59 -1.10 26.68
C ASP A 47 21.08 -0.86 26.86
N LEU A 48 20.69 -0.11 27.90
CA LEU A 48 19.29 0.31 28.12
C LEU A 48 18.79 1.27 27.02
N VAL A 49 19.62 2.22 26.57
CA VAL A 49 19.27 3.12 25.47
C VAL A 49 19.13 2.36 24.14
N ASP A 50 20.05 1.45 23.86
CA ASP A 50 20.02 0.64 22.64
C ASP A 50 18.82 -0.33 22.64
N ALA A 51 18.48 -0.90 23.80
CA ALA A 51 17.27 -1.70 23.98
C ALA A 51 16.00 -0.87 23.73
N ALA A 52 15.91 0.36 24.24
CA ALA A 52 14.78 1.27 24.00
C ALA A 52 14.63 1.61 22.52
N LYS A 53 15.71 2.01 21.84
CA LYS A 53 15.71 2.28 20.39
C LYS A 53 15.32 1.06 19.56
N SER A 54 15.76 -0.14 19.98
CA SER A 54 15.40 -1.39 19.30
C SER A 54 13.92 -1.76 19.49
N ARG A 55 13.33 -1.39 20.64
CA ARG A 55 11.91 -1.56 20.95
C ARG A 55 11.08 -0.63 20.07
N ASP A 56 11.48 0.63 19.91
CA ASP A 56 10.86 1.56 18.97
C ASP A 56 11.06 1.14 17.51
N ALA A 57 12.19 0.53 17.15
CA ALA A 57 12.38 0.00 15.79
C ALA A 57 11.51 -1.25 15.52
N ARG A 58 11.23 -2.07 16.54
CA ARG A 58 10.31 -3.23 16.44
C ARG A 58 8.85 -2.79 16.44
N ILE A 59 8.50 -1.81 17.27
CA ILE A 59 7.19 -1.17 17.28
C ILE A 59 6.98 -0.40 15.96
N ALA A 60 7.95 0.33 15.44
CA ALA A 60 7.89 0.99 14.12
C ALA A 60 7.89 0.02 12.94
N LYS A 61 8.22 -1.26 13.12
CA LYS A 61 8.01 -2.32 12.11
C LYS A 61 6.63 -2.96 12.20
N SER A 62 6.02 -3.00 13.39
CA SER A 62 4.66 -3.54 13.65
C SER A 62 3.55 -2.47 13.63
N SER A 63 3.93 -1.21 13.78
CA SER A 63 3.13 0.01 13.90
C SER A 63 3.79 1.09 13.05
N ARG A 64 4.12 0.75 11.79
CA ARG A 64 4.12 1.81 10.79
C ARG A 64 2.68 2.33 10.78
N PRO A 65 2.42 3.63 11.04
CA PRO A 65 1.21 4.24 10.54
C PRO A 65 1.13 3.80 9.08
N VAL A 66 0.00 3.22 8.65
CA VAL A 66 -0.20 2.87 7.23
C VAL A 66 0.33 4.06 6.46
N PRO A 67 1.41 3.92 5.67
CA PRO A 67 1.98 5.08 5.01
C PRO A 67 0.82 5.68 4.24
N LEU A 68 0.45 6.91 4.59
CA LEU A 68 -0.35 7.76 3.73
C LEU A 68 0.51 7.86 2.48
N PHE A 69 0.25 6.97 1.53
CA PHE A 69 0.89 7.01 0.24
C PHE A 69 0.34 8.29 -0.38
N GLN A 70 1.04 9.39 -0.12
CA GLN A 70 0.91 10.59 -0.92
C GLN A 70 1.73 10.27 -2.16
N PRO A 71 1.08 10.03 -3.30
CA PRO A 71 1.83 9.78 -4.51
C PRO A 71 2.67 11.03 -4.77
N LYS A 72 3.99 10.88 -4.85
CA LYS A 72 4.91 12.00 -5.09
C LYS A 72 5.18 12.13 -6.59
N GLY A 73 5.32 13.36 -7.08
CA GLY A 73 5.69 13.62 -8.47
C GLY A 73 4.61 13.17 -9.47
N GLU A 74 5.02 12.47 -10.53
CA GLU A 74 4.14 12.03 -11.64
C GLU A 74 3.00 11.10 -11.20
N LEU A 75 3.15 10.39 -10.08
CA LEU A 75 2.10 9.51 -9.53
C LEU A 75 0.93 10.29 -8.89
N ALA A 76 1.13 11.56 -8.51
CA ALA A 76 0.14 12.37 -7.77
C ALA A 76 -1.15 12.60 -8.56
N GLY A 77 -1.02 12.69 -9.89
CA GLY A 77 -2.16 12.86 -10.80
C GLY A 77 -2.74 11.55 -11.34
N LEU A 78 -2.11 10.41 -11.06
CA LEU A 78 -2.46 9.11 -11.66
C LEU A 78 -3.13 8.15 -10.69
N LEU A 79 -2.85 8.29 -9.39
CA LEU A 79 -3.32 7.42 -8.33
C LEU A 79 -4.13 8.22 -7.31
N HIS A 80 -5.42 7.93 -7.22
CA HIS A 80 -6.25 8.43 -6.12
C HIS A 80 -6.27 7.39 -5.00
N VAL A 81 -5.61 7.69 -3.88
CA VAL A 81 -5.61 6.82 -2.70
C VAL A 81 -6.80 7.14 -1.81
N ARG A 82 -7.54 6.12 -1.42
CA ARG A 82 -8.62 6.18 -0.44
C ARG A 82 -8.43 5.13 0.63
N TYR A 83 -8.98 5.39 1.81
CA TYR A 83 -9.04 4.46 2.92
C TYR A 83 -10.53 4.25 3.24
N PRO A 84 -11.21 3.37 2.50
CA PRO A 84 -12.65 3.20 2.66
C PRO A 84 -12.97 2.37 3.91
N ASP A 85 -14.00 2.79 4.65
CA ASP A 85 -14.56 2.03 5.77
C ASP A 85 -15.77 1.15 5.36
N LEU A 86 -16.12 1.16 4.07
CA LEU A 86 -17.24 0.41 3.51
C LEU A 86 -17.03 -1.10 3.66
N ARG A 87 -18.07 -1.82 4.04
CA ARG A 87 -18.09 -3.29 4.19
C ARG A 87 -19.01 -3.96 3.18
N LEU A 88 -18.81 -5.26 2.96
CA LEU A 88 -19.73 -6.03 2.10
C LEU A 88 -21.14 -6.14 2.68
N THR A 89 -21.29 -5.96 4.00
CA THR A 89 -22.58 -5.91 4.69
C THR A 89 -23.41 -4.69 4.30
N ASP A 90 -22.76 -3.62 3.87
CA ASP A 90 -23.40 -2.35 3.50
C ASP A 90 -23.93 -2.40 2.05
N MET A 91 -23.69 -3.51 1.34
CA MET A 91 -24.06 -3.72 -0.05
C MET A 91 -25.17 -4.78 -0.18
N ILE A 92 -26.11 -4.52 -1.09
CA ILE A 92 -27.09 -5.52 -1.52
C ILE A 92 -26.47 -6.32 -2.65
N LEU A 93 -26.19 -7.60 -2.40
CA LEU A 93 -25.52 -8.50 -3.33
C LEU A 93 -26.32 -9.79 -3.48
N PRO A 94 -26.42 -10.38 -4.69
CA PRO A 94 -26.91 -11.74 -4.86
C PRO A 94 -26.05 -12.73 -4.07
N ASP A 95 -26.67 -13.76 -3.50
CA ASP A 95 -25.96 -14.75 -2.66
C ASP A 95 -24.76 -15.37 -3.38
N SER A 96 -24.90 -15.66 -4.67
CA SER A 96 -23.82 -16.20 -5.50
C SER A 96 -22.60 -15.27 -5.58
N LEU A 97 -22.83 -13.95 -5.71
CA LEU A 97 -21.76 -12.96 -5.75
C LEU A 97 -21.15 -12.75 -4.37
N ARG A 98 -22.00 -12.65 -3.34
CA ARG A 98 -21.57 -12.56 -1.93
C ARG A 98 -20.65 -13.72 -1.55
N SER A 99 -21.02 -14.96 -1.85
CA SER A 99 -20.17 -16.13 -1.58
C SER A 99 -18.85 -16.09 -2.32
N ARG A 100 -18.83 -15.64 -3.59
CA ARG A 100 -17.59 -15.48 -4.37
C ARG A 100 -16.67 -14.43 -3.76
N LEU A 101 -17.20 -13.29 -3.34
CA LEU A 101 -16.41 -12.23 -2.69
C LEU A 101 -15.89 -12.65 -1.32
N HIS A 102 -16.71 -13.32 -0.50
CA HIS A 102 -16.24 -13.86 0.78
C HIS A 102 -15.12 -14.88 0.61
N ARG A 103 -15.16 -15.72 -0.44
CA ARG A 103 -14.07 -16.65 -0.75
C ARG A 103 -12.77 -15.90 -1.03
N VAL A 104 -12.82 -14.85 -1.86
CA VAL A 104 -11.64 -14.02 -2.15
C VAL A 104 -11.12 -13.36 -0.87
N LEU A 105 -12.00 -12.80 -0.03
CA LEU A 105 -11.60 -12.22 1.25
C LEU A 105 -10.94 -13.24 2.19
N GLY A 106 -11.50 -14.45 2.27
CA GLY A 106 -10.94 -15.55 3.06
C GLY A 106 -9.53 -15.91 2.59
N GLU A 107 -9.36 -16.12 1.28
CA GLU A 107 -8.05 -16.41 0.67
C GLU A 107 -7.05 -15.25 0.90
N GLN A 108 -7.48 -14.00 0.79
CA GLN A 108 -6.63 -12.82 1.02
C GLN A 108 -6.23 -12.62 2.48
N ARG A 109 -7.11 -12.96 3.44
CA ARG A 109 -6.80 -12.94 4.88
C ARG A 109 -5.82 -14.06 5.27
N GLN A 110 -5.92 -15.22 4.61
CA GLN A 110 -5.09 -16.40 4.88
C GLN A 110 -3.88 -16.52 3.93
N GLN A 111 -3.53 -15.45 3.22
CA GLN A 111 -2.49 -15.45 2.19
C GLN A 111 -1.14 -16.02 2.66
N ALA A 112 -0.73 -15.75 3.91
CA ALA A 112 0.53 -16.27 4.46
C ALA A 112 0.49 -17.80 4.58
N SER A 113 -0.56 -18.34 5.20
CA SER A 113 -0.75 -19.77 5.40
C SER A 113 -0.92 -20.52 4.06
N LEU A 114 -1.64 -19.94 3.09
CA LEU A 114 -1.76 -20.54 1.76
C LEU A 114 -0.40 -20.72 1.09
N ARG A 115 0.48 -19.72 1.22
CA ARG A 115 1.82 -19.77 0.61
C ARG A 115 2.76 -20.75 1.27
N GLU A 116 2.65 -20.94 2.58
CA GLU A 116 3.40 -21.99 3.29
C GLU A 116 3.08 -23.39 2.72
N HIS A 117 1.88 -23.57 2.18
CA HIS A 117 1.43 -24.80 1.53
C HIS A 117 1.60 -24.78 0.01
N GLY A 118 2.33 -23.81 -0.55
CA GLY A 118 2.56 -23.67 -2.00
C GLY A 118 1.32 -23.21 -2.78
N LEU A 119 0.29 -22.69 -2.11
CA LEU A 119 -0.93 -22.17 -2.73
C LEU A 119 -0.85 -20.65 -2.87
N VAL A 120 -1.47 -20.13 -3.94
CA VAL A 120 -1.53 -18.68 -4.21
C VAL A 120 -2.99 -18.21 -4.08
N PRO A 121 -3.29 -17.17 -3.27
CA PRO A 121 -4.66 -16.65 -3.18
C PRO A 121 -5.07 -15.98 -4.49
N ARG A 122 -6.38 -15.91 -4.75
CA ARG A 122 -6.92 -15.14 -5.88
C ARG A 122 -6.62 -13.65 -5.68
N ARG A 123 -5.75 -13.11 -6.53
CA ARG A 123 -5.32 -11.71 -6.48
C ARG A 123 -5.84 -10.85 -7.62
N LYS A 124 -6.29 -11.45 -8.72
CA LYS A 124 -6.66 -10.75 -9.95
C LYS A 124 -8.15 -10.93 -10.17
N LEU A 125 -8.92 -9.85 -10.12
CA LEU A 125 -10.36 -9.84 -10.29
C LEU A 125 -10.75 -8.96 -11.47
N LEU A 126 -11.71 -9.42 -12.26
CA LEU A 126 -12.37 -8.61 -13.28
C LEU A 126 -13.85 -8.46 -12.89
N LEU A 127 -14.28 -7.21 -12.71
CA LEU A 127 -15.67 -6.84 -12.45
C LEU A 127 -16.33 -6.43 -13.77
N VAL A 128 -17.36 -7.17 -14.13
CA VAL A 128 -18.09 -6.99 -15.40
C VAL A 128 -19.55 -6.70 -15.07
N GLY A 129 -20.12 -5.71 -15.76
CA GLY A 129 -21.54 -5.40 -15.66
C GLY A 129 -21.85 -4.04 -16.27
N PRO A 130 -23.13 -3.64 -16.35
CA PRO A 130 -23.51 -2.32 -16.84
C PRO A 130 -22.99 -1.19 -15.92
N PRO A 131 -22.93 0.06 -16.41
CA PRO A 131 -22.64 1.20 -15.55
C PRO A 131 -23.66 1.29 -14.41
N GLY A 132 -23.22 1.72 -13.22
CA GLY A 132 -24.08 1.81 -12.03
C GLY A 132 -24.30 0.49 -11.26
N SER A 133 -23.72 -0.64 -11.69
CA SER A 133 -23.80 -1.93 -10.97
C SER A 133 -22.95 -2.04 -9.70
N GLY A 134 -22.32 -0.94 -9.25
CA GLY A 134 -21.54 -0.92 -8.01
C GLY A 134 -20.14 -1.56 -8.11
N LYS A 135 -19.51 -1.59 -9.29
CA LYS A 135 -18.15 -2.13 -9.48
C LYS A 135 -17.10 -1.40 -8.63
N THR A 136 -17.06 -0.08 -8.72
CA THR A 136 -16.20 0.79 -7.89
C THR A 136 -16.51 0.64 -6.39
N MET A 137 -17.79 0.52 -6.03
CA MET A 137 -18.23 0.27 -4.66
C MET A 137 -17.77 -1.09 -4.13
N THR A 138 -17.79 -2.13 -4.99
CA THR A 138 -17.29 -3.47 -4.65
C THR A 138 -15.79 -3.44 -4.36
N ALA A 139 -15.00 -2.74 -5.19
CA ALA A 139 -13.57 -2.57 -4.93
C ALA A 139 -13.31 -1.84 -3.61
N SER A 140 -14.10 -0.79 -3.33
CA SER A 140 -14.05 -0.06 -2.06
C SER A 140 -14.40 -0.94 -0.86
N ALA A 141 -15.42 -1.79 -0.97
CA ALA A 141 -15.82 -2.71 0.10
C ALA A 141 -14.77 -3.79 0.36
N LEU A 142 -14.13 -4.32 -0.70
CA LEU A 142 -13.03 -5.27 -0.56
C LEU A 142 -11.81 -4.64 0.14
N ALA A 143 -11.48 -3.39 -0.19
CA ALA A 143 -10.42 -2.66 0.48
C ALA A 143 -10.73 -2.42 1.97
N GLY A 144 -11.96 -2.01 2.30
CA GLY A 144 -12.41 -1.82 3.68
C GLY A 144 -12.40 -3.11 4.50
N GLU A 145 -12.88 -4.22 3.94
CA GLU A 145 -12.87 -5.55 4.59
C GLU A 145 -11.47 -6.12 4.83
N LEU A 146 -10.49 -5.72 4.02
CA LEU A 146 -9.09 -6.12 4.15
C LEU A 146 -8.26 -5.12 4.96
N HIS A 147 -8.84 -3.98 5.35
CA HIS A 147 -8.14 -2.85 5.98
C HIS A 147 -6.92 -2.40 5.16
N LEU A 148 -7.09 -2.33 3.85
CA LEU A 148 -6.05 -1.95 2.90
C LEU A 148 -6.37 -0.61 2.23
N PRO A 149 -5.33 0.18 1.85
CA PRO A 149 -5.55 1.32 0.97
C PRO A 149 -6.15 0.88 -0.36
N LEU A 150 -7.10 1.68 -0.85
CA LEU A 150 -7.64 1.59 -2.20
C LEU A 150 -6.90 2.60 -3.10
N PHE A 151 -6.14 2.08 -4.05
CA PHE A 151 -5.54 2.86 -5.12
C PHE A 151 -6.49 2.82 -6.32
N MET A 152 -7.10 3.94 -6.67
CA MET A 152 -7.94 4.06 -7.86
C MET A 152 -7.11 4.63 -9.02
N ILE A 153 -7.12 3.90 -10.13
CA ILE A 153 -6.45 4.22 -11.38
C ILE A 153 -7.54 4.37 -12.44
N VAL A 154 -7.68 5.58 -12.99
CA VAL A 154 -8.54 5.82 -14.15
C VAL A 154 -7.70 5.66 -15.40
N LEU A 155 -7.99 4.65 -16.21
CA LEU A 155 -7.15 4.28 -17.35
C LEU A 155 -7.20 5.31 -18.48
N ASP A 156 -8.33 6.01 -18.69
CA ASP A 156 -8.42 7.10 -19.68
C ASP A 156 -7.42 8.23 -19.38
N GLY A 157 -7.20 8.54 -18.09
CA GLY A 157 -6.22 9.55 -17.66
C GLY A 157 -4.75 9.14 -17.85
N LEU A 158 -4.47 7.86 -18.11
CA LEU A 158 -3.13 7.34 -18.37
C LEU A 158 -2.75 7.42 -19.84
N ILE A 159 -3.72 7.35 -20.75
CA ILE A 159 -3.50 7.30 -22.20
C ILE A 159 -3.21 8.72 -22.70
N THR A 160 -1.94 9.03 -22.93
CA THR A 160 -1.53 10.26 -23.62
C THR A 160 -1.30 9.97 -25.10
N LYS A 161 -1.18 11.02 -25.93
CA LYS A 161 -0.77 10.91 -27.34
C LYS A 161 0.64 10.31 -27.54
N PHE A 162 1.37 10.06 -26.45
CA PHE A 162 2.73 9.54 -26.46
C PHE A 162 2.78 8.19 -25.74
N MET A 163 2.89 7.12 -26.54
CA MET A 163 2.94 5.73 -26.09
C MET A 163 3.96 5.44 -24.97
N GLY A 164 5.20 5.93 -25.13
CA GLY A 164 6.29 5.65 -24.17
C GLY A 164 6.02 6.22 -22.78
N GLU A 165 5.32 7.34 -22.72
CA GLU A 165 4.91 7.98 -21.46
C GLU A 165 3.84 7.14 -20.75
N THR A 166 2.86 6.62 -21.50
CA THR A 166 1.76 5.79 -20.96
C THR A 166 2.29 4.48 -20.35
N ALA A 167 3.18 3.77 -21.06
CA ALA A 167 3.80 2.54 -20.56
C ALA A 167 4.70 2.79 -19.33
N GLY A 168 5.42 3.91 -19.31
CA GLY A 168 6.21 4.35 -18.15
C GLY A 168 5.34 4.58 -16.92
N LYS A 169 4.21 5.28 -17.09
CA LYS A 169 3.24 5.53 -16.01
C LYS A 169 2.64 4.23 -15.47
N LEU A 170 2.25 3.31 -16.34
CA LEU A 170 1.77 1.97 -15.93
C LEU A 170 2.84 1.23 -15.12
N ARG A 171 4.09 1.27 -15.56
CA ARG A 171 5.20 0.65 -14.82
C ARG A 171 5.34 1.23 -13.42
N LEU A 172 5.27 2.56 -13.26
CA LEU A 172 5.31 3.20 -11.95
C LEU A 172 4.18 2.72 -11.02
N VAL A 173 2.98 2.46 -11.56
CA VAL A 173 1.87 1.90 -10.78
C VAL A 173 2.19 0.47 -10.31
N PHE A 174 2.70 -0.39 -11.19
CA PHE A 174 3.09 -1.76 -10.81
C PHE A 174 4.28 -1.79 -9.84
N ASP A 175 5.27 -0.91 -9.99
CA ASP A 175 6.37 -0.75 -9.05
C ASP A 175 5.84 -0.31 -7.66
N ALA A 176 4.81 0.55 -7.61
CA ALA A 176 4.14 0.92 -6.37
C ALA A 176 3.42 -0.27 -5.71
N MET A 177 2.86 -1.20 -6.49
CA MET A 177 2.23 -2.42 -5.96
C MET A 177 3.22 -3.33 -5.22
N GLN A 178 4.48 -3.35 -5.68
CA GLN A 178 5.55 -4.11 -5.02
C GLN A 178 5.95 -3.47 -3.69
N ALA A 179 5.98 -2.13 -3.64
CA ALA A 179 6.36 -1.39 -2.45
C ALA A 179 5.26 -1.37 -1.38
N THR A 180 3.99 -1.27 -1.80
CA THR A 180 2.85 -1.06 -0.89
C THR A 180 1.71 -2.00 -1.23
N ARG A 181 1.41 -2.90 -0.29
CA ARG A 181 0.23 -3.78 -0.37
C ARG A 181 -1.04 -2.93 -0.32
N GLY A 182 -1.92 -3.15 -1.29
CA GLY A 182 -3.21 -2.46 -1.36
C GLY A 182 -4.20 -3.15 -2.29
N VAL A 183 -5.36 -2.53 -2.44
CA VAL A 183 -6.31 -2.85 -3.50
C VAL A 183 -6.09 -1.85 -4.64
N TYR A 184 -5.64 -2.34 -5.79
CA TYR A 184 -5.40 -1.52 -6.97
C TYR A 184 -6.57 -1.71 -7.93
N PHE A 185 -7.39 -0.67 -8.05
CA PHE A 185 -8.61 -0.66 -8.84
C PHE A 185 -8.40 0.12 -10.14
N PHE A 186 -8.41 -0.60 -11.26
CA PHE A 186 -8.34 -0.08 -12.61
C PHE A 186 -9.76 0.06 -13.15
N ASP A 187 -10.29 1.28 -13.16
CA ASP A 187 -11.61 1.58 -13.71
C ASP A 187 -11.53 1.90 -15.21
N GLU A 188 -12.66 1.76 -15.90
CA GLU A 188 -12.80 2.02 -17.34
C GLU A 188 -11.79 1.23 -18.20
N PHE A 189 -11.63 -0.06 -17.91
CA PHE A 189 -10.74 -0.94 -18.66
C PHE A 189 -11.16 -1.09 -20.14
N ASP A 190 -12.45 -0.85 -20.42
CA ASP A 190 -13.01 -0.71 -21.77
C ASP A 190 -12.49 0.51 -22.54
N ALA A 191 -12.02 1.57 -21.89
CA ALA A 191 -11.39 2.71 -22.59
C ALA A 191 -10.15 2.27 -23.41
N ILE A 192 -9.44 1.23 -22.95
CA ILE A 192 -8.32 0.61 -23.66
C ILE A 192 -8.79 -0.45 -24.69
N GLY A 193 -10.07 -0.83 -24.70
CA GLY A 193 -10.63 -1.79 -25.67
C GLY A 193 -11.45 -1.15 -26.80
N ALA A 194 -12.04 0.03 -26.56
CA ALA A 194 -13.19 0.54 -27.30
C ALA A 194 -12.87 1.40 -28.54
N ARG A 195 -11.68 2.00 -28.67
CA ARG A 195 -11.39 2.89 -29.82
C ARG A 195 -10.99 2.09 -31.07
N ARG A 196 -11.96 1.41 -31.68
CA ARG A 196 -11.84 0.73 -32.99
C ARG A 196 -12.07 1.66 -34.19
N GLY A 197 -12.38 2.95 -33.97
CA GLY A 197 -12.89 3.86 -35.00
C GLY A 197 -11.86 4.64 -35.82
N GLU A 198 -10.70 4.99 -35.25
CA GLU A 198 -9.66 5.77 -35.96
C GLU A 198 -8.40 4.93 -36.16
N ARG A 199 -8.07 4.62 -37.42
CA ARG A 199 -7.04 3.65 -37.84
C ARG A 199 -5.64 3.86 -37.22
N GLN A 200 -5.35 5.05 -36.69
CA GLN A 200 -4.05 5.40 -36.14
C GLN A 200 -3.96 5.16 -34.61
N ASP A 201 -5.07 5.32 -33.88
CA ASP A 201 -5.14 5.16 -32.41
C ASP A 201 -5.30 3.70 -31.96
N VAL A 202 -5.88 2.83 -32.82
CA VAL A 202 -6.15 1.41 -32.47
C VAL A 202 -4.86 0.64 -32.14
N GLY A 203 -3.76 0.96 -32.83
CA GLY A 203 -2.47 0.27 -32.64
C GLY A 203 -1.78 0.64 -31.33
N GLU A 204 -1.91 1.89 -30.90
CA GLU A 204 -1.27 2.38 -29.67
C GLU A 204 -1.96 1.83 -28.43
N ILE A 205 -3.29 1.89 -28.44
CA ILE A 205 -4.14 1.43 -27.34
C ILE A 205 -3.97 -0.09 -27.10
N ARG A 206 -3.94 -0.90 -28.17
CA ARG A 206 -3.67 -2.35 -28.05
C ARG A 206 -2.30 -2.65 -27.45
N ARG A 207 -1.29 -1.85 -27.79
CA ARG A 207 0.06 -2.02 -27.22
C ARG A 207 0.10 -1.65 -25.75
N VAL A 208 -0.62 -0.60 -25.33
CA VAL A 208 -0.77 -0.25 -23.90
C VAL A 208 -1.45 -1.38 -23.13
N LEU A 209 -2.53 -1.96 -23.68
CA LEU A 209 -3.19 -3.14 -23.11
C LEU A 209 -2.22 -4.32 -22.97
N ASN A 210 -1.46 -4.62 -24.02
CA ASN A 210 -0.47 -5.69 -23.99
C ASN A 210 0.61 -5.44 -22.93
N SER A 211 1.08 -4.21 -22.78
CA SER A 211 2.01 -3.84 -21.70
C SER A 211 1.38 -4.02 -20.32
N PHE A 212 0.12 -3.61 -20.13
CA PHE A 212 -0.60 -3.86 -18.88
C PHE A 212 -0.70 -5.36 -18.56
N LEU A 213 -1.10 -6.18 -19.54
CA LEU A 213 -1.19 -7.64 -19.37
C LEU A 213 0.17 -8.26 -19.05
N GLN A 214 1.24 -7.81 -19.73
CA GLN A 214 2.61 -8.24 -19.46
C GLN A 214 3.04 -7.89 -18.02
N PHE A 215 2.77 -6.66 -17.56
CA PHE A 215 3.06 -6.27 -16.17
C PHE A 215 2.21 -7.05 -15.17
N LEU A 216 0.94 -7.31 -15.50
CA LEU A 216 0.05 -8.13 -14.68
C LEU A 216 0.57 -9.57 -14.56
N GLU A 217 1.11 -10.16 -15.62
CA GLU A 217 1.74 -11.48 -15.59
C GLU A 217 3.02 -11.51 -14.74
N GLN A 218 3.83 -10.47 -14.82
CA GLN A 218 5.10 -10.35 -14.08
C GLN A 218 4.91 -9.97 -12.61
N ASP A 219 3.72 -9.51 -12.22
CA ASP A 219 3.42 -9.05 -10.86
C ASP A 219 3.41 -10.18 -9.81
N ASP A 220 4.42 -10.18 -8.94
CA ASP A 220 4.56 -11.07 -7.78
C ASP A 220 4.23 -10.39 -6.43
N SER A 221 3.62 -9.19 -6.47
CA SER A 221 3.27 -8.43 -5.27
C SER A 221 2.26 -9.16 -4.37
N HIS A 222 1.83 -8.55 -3.27
CA HIS A 222 0.84 -9.16 -2.36
C HIS A 222 -0.50 -8.42 -2.40
N SER A 223 -0.65 -7.58 -3.42
CA SER A 223 -1.78 -6.69 -3.63
C SER A 223 -2.93 -7.42 -4.32
N LEU A 224 -4.13 -6.90 -4.12
CA LEU A 224 -5.35 -7.30 -4.82
C LEU A 224 -5.53 -6.36 -6.01
N ILE A 225 -5.51 -6.89 -7.22
CA ILE A 225 -5.70 -6.16 -8.46
C ILE A 225 -7.13 -6.40 -8.95
N ILE A 226 -7.86 -5.32 -9.16
CA ILE A 226 -9.25 -5.33 -9.61
C ILE A 226 -9.34 -4.47 -10.85
N ALA A 227 -9.80 -5.02 -11.96
CA ALA A 227 -10.18 -4.27 -13.15
C ALA A 227 -11.70 -4.23 -13.29
N ALA A 228 -12.25 -3.13 -13.79
CA ALA A 228 -13.67 -3.00 -14.11
C ALA A 228 -13.87 -2.66 -15.58
N THR A 229 -14.85 -3.31 -16.21
CA THR A 229 -15.28 -3.02 -17.58
C THR A 229 -16.81 -2.98 -17.67
N ASN A 230 -17.35 -2.10 -18.49
CA ASN A 230 -18.75 -2.13 -18.89
C ASN A 230 -18.99 -2.95 -20.16
N HIS A 231 -17.93 -3.20 -20.92
CA HIS A 231 -17.95 -3.84 -22.23
C HIS A 231 -17.03 -5.08 -22.26
N PRO A 232 -17.46 -6.21 -21.69
CA PRO A 232 -16.67 -7.45 -21.72
C PRO A 232 -16.36 -7.92 -23.15
N GLU A 233 -17.24 -7.64 -24.11
CA GLU A 233 -17.09 -7.98 -25.53
C GLU A 233 -15.92 -7.28 -26.23
N LEU A 234 -15.37 -6.23 -25.61
CA LEU A 234 -14.23 -5.48 -26.14
C LEU A 234 -12.89 -6.03 -25.66
N LEU A 235 -12.91 -6.96 -24.70
CA LEU A 235 -11.71 -7.64 -24.20
C LEU A 235 -11.48 -8.90 -25.04
N ASP A 236 -10.28 -9.00 -25.61
CA ASP A 236 -9.78 -10.17 -26.35
C ASP A 236 -9.25 -11.24 -25.37
#